data_AF-A0A924DR75-F1
#
_entry.id   AF-A0A924DR75-F1
#
_cell.length_a   1.000
_cell.length_b   1.000
_cell.length_c   1.000
_cell.angle_alpha   90.00
_cell.angle_beta   90.00
_cell.angle_gamma   90.00
#
_symmetry.space_group_name_H-M   'P 1'
#
loop_
_entity.id
_entity.type
_entity.pdbx_description
1 polymer ?
#
loop_
_entity_poly.entity_id
_entity_poly.type
_entity_poly.pdbx_seq_one_letter_code
_entity_poly.pdbx_strand_id
1 'polypeptide(L)'
;MASGKKSADKTQLGKKIKEIIFSSQGFPIFLSFTTLAILFVLFRMKNVEMDYKISKSNRDIEKVLLDNKELKAKNARMLSTDKLRRLAVAHHLDQPKQEQIIVIP
;
A
#
# COMPACT_ATOMS: atom_id res chain seq x y z
N MET A 1 50.04 21.99 42.07
CA MET A 1 48.68 22.15 41.49
C MET A 1 48.64 21.38 40.19
N ALA A 2 47.79 20.35 40.13
CA ALA A 2 47.66 19.44 39.01
C ALA A 2 46.55 19.93 38.06
N SER A 3 46.86 20.13 36.77
CA SER A 3 45.87 19.99 35.69
C SER A 3 46.57 20.12 34.32
N GLY A 4 47.09 19.00 33.80
CA GLY A 4 47.68 18.94 32.45
C GLY A 4 47.49 17.61 31.72
N LYS A 5 46.88 16.60 32.36
CA LYS A 5 46.66 15.26 31.80
C LYS A 5 45.19 15.07 31.39
N LYS A 6 44.75 15.68 30.28
CA LYS A 6 43.47 15.29 29.63
C LYS A 6 43.55 15.12 28.10
N SER A 7 44.67 15.45 27.46
CA SER A 7 44.76 15.46 25.99
C SER A 7 45.54 14.31 25.36
N ALA A 8 46.26 13.49 26.14
CA ALA A 8 47.07 12.39 25.61
C ALA A 8 46.29 11.08 25.38
N ASP A 9 45.16 10.91 26.07
CA ASP A 9 44.42 9.64 26.11
C ASP A 9 43.53 9.43 24.86
N LYS A 10 42.92 10.49 24.34
CA LYS A 10 42.10 10.46 23.11
C LYS A 10 42.89 9.98 21.89
N THR A 11 44.17 10.32 21.82
CA THR A 11 45.06 9.96 20.69
C THR A 11 45.49 8.49 20.74
N GLN A 12 45.57 7.88 21.94
CA GLN A 12 45.90 6.46 22.08
C GLN A 12 44.68 5.56 21.84
N LEU A 13 43.49 5.96 22.31
CA LEU A 13 42.24 5.23 22.04
C LEU A 13 41.91 5.21 20.53
N GLY A 14 42.05 6.33 19.84
CA GLY A 14 41.79 6.40 18.39
C GLY A 14 42.74 5.55 17.55
N LYS A 15 44.01 5.39 17.98
CA LYS A 15 44.99 4.52 17.31
C LYS A 15 44.68 3.04 17.52
N LYS A 16 44.32 2.63 18.74
CA LYS A 16 43.91 1.25 19.04
C LYS A 16 42.64 0.82 18.30
N ILE A 17 41.66 1.72 18.19
CA ILE A 17 40.42 1.46 17.43
C ILE A 17 40.75 1.29 15.94
N LYS A 18 41.64 2.12 15.37
CA LYS A 18 42.11 1.95 13.99
C LYS A 18 42.84 0.63 13.78
N GLU A 19 43.72 0.22 14.69
CA GLU A 19 44.43 -1.07 14.59
C GLU A 19 43.49 -2.28 14.69
N ILE A 20 42.45 -2.20 15.53
CA ILE A 20 41.44 -3.27 15.66
C ILE A 20 40.57 -3.36 14.41
N ILE A 21 40.21 -2.22 13.80
CA ILE A 21 39.44 -2.18 12.55
C ILE A 21 40.31 -2.63 11.35
N PHE A 22 41.61 -2.33 11.36
CA PHE A 22 42.57 -2.79 10.34
C PHE A 22 43.15 -4.19 10.61
N SER A 23 42.75 -4.84 11.69
CA SER A 23 43.11 -6.24 11.96
C SER A 23 42.30 -7.18 11.05
N SER A 24 42.96 -8.23 10.54
CA SER A 24 42.39 -9.21 9.61
C SER A 24 41.06 -9.85 10.07
N GLN A 25 40.82 -9.91 11.39
CA GLN A 25 39.58 -10.41 11.99
C GLN A 25 38.55 -9.32 12.30
N GLY A 26 38.96 -8.07 12.55
CA GLY A 26 38.07 -6.97 12.92
C GLY A 26 37.40 -6.29 11.72
N PHE A 27 38.10 -6.23 10.58
CA PHE A 27 37.57 -5.68 9.33
C PHE A 27 36.27 -6.35 8.84
N PRO A 28 36.17 -7.70 8.75
CA PRO A 28 34.92 -8.34 8.30
C PRO A 28 33.75 -8.13 9.27
N ILE A 29 34.00 -8.00 10.58
CA ILE A 29 32.98 -7.71 11.59
C ILE A 29 32.46 -6.28 11.45
N PHE A 30 33.36 -5.31 11.24
CA PHE A 30 32.96 -3.93 11.00
C PHE A 30 32.16 -3.79 9.69
N LEU A 31 32.56 -4.51 8.64
CA LEU A 31 31.86 -4.54 7.36
C LEU A 31 30.46 -5.16 7.49
N SER A 32 30.30 -6.25 8.25
CA SER A 32 28.99 -6.84 8.49
C SER A 32 28.09 -5.91 9.33
N PHE A 33 28.65 -5.21 10.30
CA PHE A 33 27.88 -4.27 11.12
C PHE A 33 27.41 -3.04 10.32
N THR A 34 28.26 -2.50 9.47
CA THR A 34 27.91 -1.38 8.57
C THR A 34 26.87 -1.78 7.53
N THR A 35 26.96 -2.98 6.95
CA THR A 35 25.93 -3.48 6.02
C THR A 35 24.59 -3.70 6.72
N LEU A 36 24.56 -4.27 7.93
CA LEU A 36 23.33 -4.39 8.73
C LEU A 36 22.71 -3.03 9.06
N ALA A 37 23.53 -2.03 9.40
CA ALA A 37 23.04 -0.68 9.68
C ALA A 37 22.38 -0.04 8.44
N ILE A 38 22.98 -0.19 7.26
CA ILE A 38 22.41 0.31 6.00
C ILE A 38 21.11 -0.42 5.66
N LEU A 39 21.08 -1.75 5.80
CA LEU A 39 19.88 -2.55 5.57
C LEU A 39 18.74 -2.13 6.49
N PHE A 40 19.00 -1.87 7.77
CA PHE A 40 17.97 -1.40 8.70
C PHE A 40 17.32 -0.09 8.25
N VAL A 41 18.14 0.88 7.82
CA VAL A 41 17.62 2.18 7.32
C VAL A 41 16.81 1.98 6.04
N LEU A 42 17.29 1.14 5.12
CA LEU A 42 16.58 0.82 3.89
C LEU A 42 15.25 0.12 4.16
N PHE A 43 15.20 -0.86 5.06
CA PHE A 43 13.96 -1.51 5.46
C PHE A 43 12.97 -0.51 6.08
N ARG A 44 13.45 0.41 6.93
CA ARG A 44 12.60 1.43 7.54
C ARG A 44 11.98 2.36 6.48
N MET A 45 12.74 2.77 5.47
CA MET A 45 12.22 3.59 4.37
C MET A 45 11.27 2.81 3.45
N LYS A 46 11.60 1.54 3.16
CA LYS A 46 10.78 0.66 2.31
C LYS A 46 9.41 0.38 2.93
N ASN A 47 9.34 0.20 4.25
CA ASN A 47 8.07 0.00 4.96
C ASN A 47 7.15 1.22 4.83
N VAL A 48 7.72 2.42 5.01
CA VAL A 48 6.97 3.68 4.86
C VAL A 48 6.43 3.84 3.44
N GLU A 49 7.24 3.56 2.41
CA GLU A 49 6.80 3.62 1.02
C GLU A 49 5.69 2.59 0.71
N MET A 50 5.81 1.39 1.27
CA MET A 50 4.82 0.34 1.12
C MET A 50 3.48 0.73 1.75
N ASP A 51 3.49 1.32 2.95
CA ASP A 51 2.28 1.80 3.61
C ASP A 51 1.57 2.88 2.79
N TYR A 52 2.32 3.81 2.18
CA TYR A 52 1.74 4.81 1.27
C TYR A 52 1.09 4.18 0.04
N LYS A 53 1.73 3.16 -0.56
CA LYS A 53 1.18 2.43 -1.70
C LYS A 53 -0.09 1.67 -1.33
N ILE A 54 -0.09 0.99 -0.18
CA ILE A 54 -1.28 0.28 0.33
C ILE A 54 -2.42 1.26 0.61
N SER A 55 -2.14 2.38 1.28
CA SER A 55 -3.15 3.40 1.57
C SER A 55 -3.77 3.98 0.30
N LYS A 56 -2.95 4.26 -0.73
CA LYS A 56 -3.44 4.70 -2.03
C LYS A 56 -4.34 3.64 -2.69
N SER A 57 -3.88 2.39 -2.73
CA SER A 57 -4.65 1.28 -3.28
C SER A 57 -6.00 1.10 -2.59
N ASN A 58 -6.03 1.18 -1.25
CA ASN A 58 -7.26 1.07 -0.48
C ASN A 58 -8.25 2.20 -0.79
N ARG A 59 -7.77 3.44 -0.97
CA ARG A 59 -8.62 4.57 -1.39
C ARG A 59 -9.23 4.34 -2.76
N ASP A 60 -8.47 3.78 -3.69
CA ASP A 60 -8.97 3.51 -5.04
C ASP A 60 -10.01 2.37 -5.03
N ILE A 61 -9.80 1.33 -4.21
CA ILE A 61 -10.81 0.28 -3.95
C ILE A 61 -12.09 0.88 -3.37
N GLU A 62 -11.97 1.77 -2.39
CA GLU A 62 -13.13 2.41 -1.75
C GLU A 62 -13.94 3.24 -2.74
N LYS A 63 -13.28 4.02 -3.62
CA LYS A 63 -13.95 4.75 -4.70
C LYS A 63 -14.74 3.81 -5.61
N VAL A 64 -14.10 2.74 -6.09
CA VAL A 64 -14.76 1.76 -6.97
C VAL A 64 -15.97 1.10 -6.28
N LEU A 65 -15.88 0.84 -4.97
CA LEU A 65 -17.00 0.31 -4.19
C LEU A 65 -18.16 1.31 -4.07
N LEU A 66 -17.86 2.60 -3.87
CA LEU A 66 -18.87 3.67 -3.85
C LEU A 66 -19.54 3.82 -5.22
N ASP A 67 -18.75 3.86 -6.29
CA ASP A 67 -19.24 3.93 -7.67
C ASP A 67 -20.14 2.72 -7.99
N ASN A 68 -19.76 1.53 -7.54
CA ASN A 68 -20.58 0.32 -7.72
C ASN A 68 -21.93 0.42 -7.00
N LYS A 69 -21.94 0.97 -5.78
CA LYS A 69 -23.19 1.21 -5.02
C LYS A 69 -24.08 2.21 -5.76
N GLU A 70 -23.51 3.29 -6.28
CA GLU A 70 -24.26 4.29 -7.03
C GLU A 70 -24.81 3.71 -8.34
N LEU A 71 -24.01 2.94 -9.08
CA LEU A 71 -24.43 2.27 -10.30
C LEU A 71 -25.56 1.28 -10.04
N LYS A 72 -25.49 0.50 -8.96
CA LYS A 72 -26.58 -0.40 -8.54
C LYS A 72 -27.86 0.37 -8.24
N ALA A 73 -27.77 1.49 -7.52
CA ALA A 73 -28.92 2.34 -7.22
C ALA A 73 -29.51 2.95 -8.51
N LYS A 74 -28.68 3.43 -9.43
CA LYS A 74 -29.10 3.91 -10.75
C LYS A 74 -29.79 2.81 -11.55
N ASN A 75 -29.22 1.61 -11.58
CA ASN A 75 -29.80 0.47 -12.29
C ASN A 75 -31.17 0.10 -11.71
N ALA A 76 -31.29 -0.01 -10.38
CA ALA A 76 -32.57 -0.26 -9.71
C ALA A 76 -33.62 0.83 -10.03
N ARG A 77 -33.20 2.10 -10.06
CA ARG A 77 -34.08 3.22 -10.47
C ARG A 77 -34.50 3.10 -11.95
N MET A 78 -33.62 2.64 -12.82
CA MET A 78 -33.94 2.40 -14.23
C MET A 78 -34.90 1.23 -14.44
N LEU A 79 -34.75 0.18 -13.63
CA LEU A 79 -35.62 -1.00 -13.60
C LEU A 79 -36.88 -0.80 -12.75
N SER A 80 -37.17 0.42 -12.30
CA SER A 80 -38.41 0.71 -11.59
C SER A 80 -39.62 0.47 -12.51
N THR A 81 -40.71 -0.03 -11.94
CA THR A 81 -41.95 -0.36 -12.65
C THR A 81 -42.47 0.82 -13.48
N ASP A 82 -42.39 2.04 -12.95
CA ASP A 82 -42.81 3.26 -13.65
C ASP A 82 -41.96 3.56 -14.88
N LYS A 83 -40.64 3.35 -14.80
CA LYS A 83 -39.73 3.60 -15.92
C LYS A 83 -39.82 2.49 -16.97
N LEU A 84 -39.98 1.25 -16.53
CA LEU A 84 -40.26 0.10 -17.40
C LEU A 84 -41.58 0.28 -18.15
N ARG A 85 -42.64 0.74 -17.47
CA ARG A 85 -43.93 1.05 -18.12
C ARG A 85 -43.80 2.17 -19.14
N ARG A 86 -43.06 3.25 -18.82
CA ARG A 86 -42.78 4.33 -19.79
C ARG A 86 -41.98 3.85 -21.00
N LEU A 87 -41.00 2.97 -20.80
CA LEU A 87 -40.23 2.34 -21.88
C LEU A 87 -41.10 1.42 -22.73
N ALA A 88 -41.96 0.62 -22.11
CA ALA A 88 -42.89 -0.26 -22.82
C ALA A 88 -43.83 0.55 -23.73
N VAL A 89 -44.39 1.65 -23.23
CA VAL A 89 -45.22 2.57 -24.03
C VAL A 89 -44.43 3.21 -25.16
N ALA A 90 -43.20 3.69 -24.90
CA ALA A 90 -42.36 4.33 -25.91
C ALA A 90 -41.93 3.38 -27.05
N HIS A 91 -41.82 2.08 -26.77
CA HIS A 91 -41.44 1.05 -27.73
C HIS A 91 -42.62 0.18 -28.20
N HIS A 92 -43.87 0.56 -27.89
CA HIS A 92 -45.08 -0.17 -28.26
C HIS A 92 -45.06 -1.66 -27.85
N LEU A 93 -44.47 -1.94 -26.68
CA LEU A 93 -44.43 -3.28 -26.10
C LEU A 93 -45.74 -3.52 -25.33
N ASP A 94 -46.69 -4.17 -25.99
CA ASP A 94 -47.93 -4.62 -25.36
C ASP A 94 -47.71 -5.86 -24.50
N GLN A 95 -48.61 -6.05 -23.52
CA GLN A 95 -48.57 -7.22 -22.67
C GLN A 95 -48.87 -8.48 -23.52
N PRO A 96 -48.01 -9.51 -23.48
CA PRO A 96 -48.16 -10.67 -24.35
C PRO A 96 -49.45 -11.43 -24.02
N LYS A 97 -50.14 -11.90 -25.06
CA LYS A 97 -51.34 -12.73 -24.90
C LYS A 97 -50.95 -14.13 -24.43
N GLN A 98 -51.89 -14.84 -23.81
CA GLN A 98 -51.68 -16.19 -23.27
C GLN A 98 -51.11 -17.19 -24.30
N GLU A 99 -51.45 -16.99 -25.57
CA GLU A 99 -50.95 -17.74 -26.73
C GLU A 99 -49.48 -17.48 -27.10
N GLN A 100 -48.85 -16.43 -26.56
CA GLN A 100 -47.46 -16.05 -26.81
C GLN A 100 -46.51 -16.45 -25.66
N ILE A 101 -47.03 -17.06 -24.59
CA ILE A 101 -46.24 -17.49 -23.43
C ILE A 101 -45.68 -18.89 -23.69
N ILE A 102 -44.36 -18.99 -23.88
CA ILE A 102 -43.66 -20.28 -24.00
C ILE A 102 -43.22 -20.73 -22.61
N VAL A 103 -43.79 -21.83 -22.12
CA VAL A 103 -43.36 -22.46 -20.87
C VAL A 103 -42.27 -23.48 -21.20
N ILE A 104 -41.05 -23.24 -20.70
CA ILE A 104 -39.94 -24.18 -20.83
C ILE A 104 -39.94 -25.08 -19.58
N PRO A 105 -40.07 -26.42 -19.74
CA PRO A 105 -40.06 -27.39 -18.64
C PRO A 105 -38.68 -27.56 -17.99
#